data_AF-A0A3D2B6D4-F1
#
_entry.id   AF-A0A3D2B6D4-F1
#
_cell.length_a   1.000
_cell.length_b   1.000
_cell.length_c   1.000
_cell.angle_alpha   90.00
_cell.angle_beta   90.00
_cell.angle_gamma   90.00
#
_symmetry.space_group_name_H-M   'P 1'
#
loop_
_entity.id
_entity.type
_entity.pdbx_description
1 polymer ?
#
loop_
_entity_poly.entity_id
_entity_poly.type
_entity_poly.pdbx_seq_one_letter_code
_entity_poly.pdbx_strand_id
1 'polypeptide(L)'
;MMHRNVLLTLFALASGCTWAAPLSGLSAAEVNGPAAVAPLEQPQPPAKLIVDPPLAGPLSKGAVFIQYRAENMRIEPVFGPEALKVVPRIGHIHVIVDDNPWHWADASGEPIILVGLPAGHHKVTLILADPTHKPVDRKTIEFTVPPHAAIMH
;
A
#
# COMPACT_ATOMS: atom_id res chain seq x y z
N MET A 1 -45.97 -27.42 29.53
CA MET A 1 -45.13 -26.51 30.35
C MET A 1 -43.80 -26.31 29.64
N MET A 2 -43.46 -25.03 29.43
CA MET A 2 -42.16 -24.46 29.04
C MET A 2 -41.55 -24.81 27.68
N HIS A 3 -41.92 -23.98 26.71
CA HIS A 3 -41.08 -23.55 25.60
C HIS A 3 -39.72 -23.07 26.11
N ARG A 4 -38.62 -23.56 25.52
CA ARG A 4 -37.30 -22.97 25.69
C ARG A 4 -36.83 -22.45 24.34
N ASN A 5 -36.77 -21.13 24.27
CA ASN A 5 -36.61 -20.31 23.09
C ASN A 5 -35.30 -20.59 22.35
N VAL A 6 -35.41 -20.97 21.07
CA VAL A 6 -34.33 -20.86 20.10
C VAL A 6 -34.40 -19.43 19.55
N LEU A 7 -33.46 -18.57 19.94
CA LEU A 7 -33.28 -17.28 19.30
C LEU A 7 -31.97 -17.34 18.50
N LEU A 8 -32.08 -17.78 17.25
CA LEU A 8 -31.00 -17.67 16.26
C LEU A 8 -31.02 -16.22 15.73
N THR A 9 -30.09 -15.39 16.17
CA THR A 9 -29.85 -14.07 15.57
C THR A 9 -29.10 -14.24 14.25
N LEU A 10 -29.84 -14.24 13.14
CA LEU A 10 -29.29 -14.11 11.79
C LEU A 10 -28.83 -12.66 11.57
N PHE A 11 -27.52 -12.41 11.71
CA PHE A 11 -26.89 -11.20 11.17
C PHE A 11 -26.75 -11.37 9.64
N ALA A 12 -27.66 -10.77 8.88
CA ALA A 12 -27.52 -10.67 7.44
C ALA A 12 -26.43 -9.64 7.10
N LEU A 13 -25.24 -10.09 6.71
CA LEU A 13 -24.25 -9.25 6.03
C LEU A 13 -24.80 -8.91 4.64
N ALA A 14 -25.41 -7.74 4.51
CA ALA A 14 -25.68 -7.15 3.21
C ALA A 14 -24.35 -6.74 2.56
N SER A 15 -23.74 -7.66 1.82
CA SER A 15 -22.65 -7.34 0.91
C SER A 15 -23.23 -6.50 -0.23
N GLY A 16 -23.16 -5.18 -0.11
CA GLY A 16 -23.57 -4.26 -1.16
C GLY A 16 -22.69 -4.48 -2.39
N CYS A 17 -23.26 -5.01 -3.47
CA CYS A 17 -22.61 -4.99 -4.78
C CYS A 17 -22.53 -3.53 -5.23
N THR A 18 -21.40 -2.86 -5.00
CA THR A 18 -21.13 -1.55 -5.60
C THR A 18 -20.93 -1.74 -7.09
N TRP A 19 -21.96 -1.45 -7.89
CA TRP A 19 -21.81 -1.40 -9.34
C TRP A 19 -21.02 -0.14 -9.70
N ALA A 20 -19.95 -0.30 -10.47
CA ALA A 20 -19.22 0.84 -11.01
C ALA A 20 -20.14 1.62 -11.96
N ALA A 21 -20.32 2.91 -11.71
CA ALA A 21 -21.07 3.76 -12.63
C ALA A 21 -20.31 3.86 -13.97
N PRO A 22 -21.02 3.86 -15.11
CA PRO A 22 -20.37 4.05 -16.41
C PRO A 22 -19.76 5.46 -16.49
N LEU A 23 -18.55 5.57 -17.04
CA LEU A 23 -17.87 6.86 -17.26
C LEU A 23 -18.37 7.59 -18.52
N SER A 24 -19.36 7.04 -19.23
CA SER A 24 -19.91 7.60 -20.46
C SER A 24 -20.50 8.99 -20.22
N GLY A 25 -20.06 9.99 -21.00
CA GLY A 25 -20.52 11.37 -20.89
C GLY A 25 -19.74 12.24 -19.90
N LEU A 26 -18.83 11.65 -19.11
CA LEU A 26 -17.85 12.41 -18.34
C LEU A 26 -16.71 12.88 -19.26
N SER A 27 -16.29 14.13 -19.05
CA SER A 27 -15.08 14.67 -19.64
C SER A 27 -13.83 14.01 -19.04
N ALA A 28 -12.70 14.11 -19.75
CA ALA A 28 -11.42 13.61 -19.24
C ALA A 28 -11.02 14.25 -17.89
N ALA A 29 -11.41 15.51 -17.65
CA ALA A 29 -11.13 16.18 -16.38
C ALA A 29 -12.01 15.67 -15.23
N GLU A 30 -13.25 15.28 -15.52
CA GLU A 30 -14.14 14.66 -14.51
C GLU A 30 -13.68 13.24 -14.14
N VAL A 31 -13.02 12.53 -15.07
CA VAL A 31 -12.47 11.19 -14.82
C VAL A 31 -11.08 11.25 -14.17
N ASN A 32 -10.17 12.06 -14.71
CA ASN A 32 -8.75 12.06 -14.32
C ASN A 32 -8.38 13.18 -13.33
N GLY A 33 -9.27 14.14 -13.11
CA GLY A 33 -8.97 15.38 -12.39
C GLY A 33 -8.33 16.47 -13.26
N PRO A 34 -7.86 17.57 -12.64
CA PRO A 34 -7.18 18.67 -13.33
C PRO A 34 -5.96 18.18 -14.12
N ALA A 35 -5.67 18.84 -15.24
CA ALA A 35 -4.50 18.52 -16.04
C ALA A 35 -3.22 18.72 -15.21
N ALA A 36 -2.49 17.64 -14.92
CA ALA A 36 -1.31 17.65 -14.06
C ALA A 36 -0.12 18.48 -14.60
N VAL A 37 -0.22 18.99 -15.83
CA VAL A 37 0.76 19.92 -16.43
C VAL A 37 0.52 21.38 -16.06
N ALA A 38 -0.68 21.72 -15.58
CA ALA A 38 -0.95 23.05 -15.09
C ALA A 38 -0.23 23.28 -13.77
N PRO A 39 0.38 24.46 -13.55
CA PRO A 39 0.92 24.83 -12.25
C PRO A 39 -0.14 24.67 -11.16
N LEU A 40 0.25 24.15 -9.99
CA LEU A 40 -0.66 24.05 -8.87
C LEU A 40 -0.94 25.44 -8.29
N GLU A 41 -2.21 25.85 -8.29
CA GLU A 41 -2.65 27.09 -7.66
C GLU A 41 -2.75 26.98 -6.13
N GLN A 42 -2.92 25.76 -5.62
CA GLN A 42 -3.03 25.46 -4.19
C GLN A 42 -1.94 24.48 -3.75
N PRO A 43 -1.48 24.56 -2.48
CA PRO A 43 -0.56 23.57 -1.93
C PRO A 43 -1.15 22.15 -2.03
N GLN A 44 -0.31 21.18 -2.41
CA GLN A 44 -0.73 19.78 -2.44
C GLN A 44 -1.10 19.31 -1.02
N PRO A 45 -2.22 18.58 -0.84
CA PRO A 45 -2.58 17.99 0.45
C PRO A 45 -1.46 17.10 1.00
N PRO A 46 -1.38 16.82 2.31
CA PRO A 46 -0.31 15.99 2.87
C PRO A 46 -0.14 14.65 2.13
N ALA A 47 1.10 14.23 1.92
CA ALA A 47 1.36 12.92 1.35
C ALA A 47 0.95 11.82 2.34
N LYS A 48 0.42 10.72 1.83
CA LYS A 48 -0.05 9.59 2.64
C LYS A 48 0.40 8.28 2.03
N LEU A 49 0.72 7.33 2.88
CA LEU A 49 1.04 5.97 2.50
C LEU A 49 -0.12 5.03 2.85
N ILE A 50 -0.55 4.25 1.87
CA ILE A 50 -1.53 3.18 2.04
C ILE A 50 -0.85 1.88 1.66
N VAL A 51 -0.96 0.89 2.53
CA VAL A 51 -0.34 -0.44 2.38
C VAL A 51 -1.40 -1.48 2.65
N ASP A 52 -1.56 -2.39 1.70
CA ASP A 52 -2.49 -3.50 1.82
C ASP A 52 -1.82 -4.71 2.49
N PRO A 53 -2.60 -5.64 3.07
CA PRO A 53 -2.08 -6.94 3.48
C PRO A 53 -1.44 -7.70 2.31
N PRO A 54 -0.54 -8.66 2.56
CA PRO A 54 0.02 -9.47 1.49
C PRO A 54 -1.05 -10.24 0.73
N LEU A 55 -0.85 -10.41 -0.58
CA LEU A 55 -1.76 -11.21 -1.40
C LEU A 55 -1.80 -12.67 -0.90
N ALA A 56 -2.99 -13.16 -0.58
CA ALA A 56 -3.20 -14.49 0.02
C ALA A 56 -2.66 -15.64 -0.87
N GLY A 57 -2.80 -15.52 -2.20
CA GLY A 57 -2.35 -16.53 -3.16
C GLY A 57 -0.84 -16.77 -3.10
N PRO A 58 0.01 -15.76 -3.38
CA PRO A 58 1.46 -15.86 -3.18
C PRO A 58 1.86 -16.24 -1.75
N LEU A 59 1.19 -15.66 -0.73
CA LEU A 59 1.54 -15.89 0.67
C LEU A 59 1.41 -17.37 1.05
N SER A 60 0.38 -18.06 0.54
CA SER A 60 0.19 -19.50 0.76
C SER A 60 1.35 -20.37 0.26
N LYS A 61 2.23 -19.82 -0.59
CA LYS A 61 3.41 -20.49 -1.16
C LYS A 61 4.73 -19.97 -0.60
N GLY A 62 4.70 -19.14 0.45
CA GLY A 62 5.91 -18.55 1.06
C GLY A 62 6.41 -17.28 0.36
N ALA A 63 5.62 -16.67 -0.53
CA ALA A 63 5.99 -15.44 -1.22
C ALA A 63 5.08 -14.27 -0.81
N VAL A 64 5.67 -13.16 -0.39
CA VAL A 64 4.95 -12.02 0.18
C VAL A 64 4.89 -10.91 -0.84
N PHE A 65 3.69 -10.60 -1.34
CA PHE A 65 3.45 -9.56 -2.33
C PHE A 65 2.61 -8.47 -1.67
N ILE A 66 3.20 -7.31 -1.40
CA ILE A 66 2.58 -6.20 -0.68
C ILE A 66 2.35 -5.07 -1.67
N GLN A 67 1.07 -4.73 -1.89
CA GLN A 67 0.71 -3.55 -2.65
C GLN A 67 0.73 -2.32 -1.74
N TYR A 68 1.19 -1.21 -2.30
CA TYR A 68 1.08 0.09 -1.67
C TYR A 68 0.72 1.15 -2.70
N ARG A 69 0.24 2.29 -2.23
CA ARG A 69 0.18 3.51 -3.02
C ARG A 69 0.57 4.71 -2.16
N ALA A 70 1.18 5.69 -2.80
CA ALA A 70 1.41 7.01 -2.22
C ALA A 70 0.36 7.98 -2.78
N GLU A 71 -0.33 8.68 -1.89
CA GLU A 71 -1.20 9.81 -2.25
C GLU A 71 -0.40 11.12 -2.12
N ASN A 72 -0.59 12.05 -3.05
CA ASN A 72 0.07 13.36 -3.08
C ASN A 72 1.62 13.31 -3.06
N MET A 73 2.20 12.20 -3.52
CA MET A 73 3.63 12.03 -3.78
C MET A 73 3.80 10.92 -4.83
N ARG A 74 4.69 11.12 -5.80
CA ARG A 74 5.08 10.10 -6.78
C ARG A 74 6.34 9.40 -6.34
N ILE A 75 6.43 8.10 -6.59
CA ILE A 75 7.64 7.32 -6.33
C ILE A 75 8.53 7.43 -7.57
N GLU A 76 9.70 8.03 -7.41
CA GLU A 76 10.62 8.31 -8.52
C GLU A 76 12.08 8.17 -8.04
N PRO A 77 13.00 7.66 -8.86
CA PRO A 77 14.43 7.56 -8.53
C PRO A 77 15.15 8.91 -8.70
N VAL A 78 14.61 9.97 -8.09
CA VAL A 78 15.13 11.34 -8.14
C VAL A 78 15.36 11.85 -6.72
N PHE A 79 16.59 12.25 -6.43
CA PHE A 79 17.06 12.49 -5.07
C PHE A 79 17.76 13.84 -4.92
N GLY A 80 17.96 14.24 -3.67
CA GLY A 80 18.70 15.45 -3.29
C GLY A 80 17.81 16.65 -2.97
N PRO A 81 18.39 17.73 -2.42
CA PRO A 81 17.62 18.88 -1.96
C PRO A 81 16.89 19.62 -3.09
N GLU A 82 17.42 19.61 -4.31
CA GLU A 82 16.77 20.26 -5.45
C GLU A 82 15.49 19.55 -5.90
N ALA A 83 15.39 18.23 -5.66
CA ALA A 83 14.19 17.46 -5.95
C ALA A 83 12.99 17.87 -5.07
N LEU A 84 13.21 18.53 -3.93
CA LEU A 84 12.13 19.12 -3.11
C LEU A 84 11.37 20.23 -3.84
N LYS A 85 11.95 20.80 -4.90
CA LYS A 85 11.32 21.85 -5.71
C LYS A 85 10.41 21.29 -6.82
N VAL A 86 10.42 19.98 -7.05
CA VAL A 86 9.62 19.33 -8.10
C VAL A 86 8.16 19.25 -7.68
N VAL A 87 7.27 19.57 -8.62
CA VAL A 87 5.81 19.49 -8.47
C VAL A 87 5.24 18.68 -9.63
N PRO A 88 4.41 17.63 -9.37
CA PRO A 88 3.98 17.13 -8.05
C PRO A 88 5.14 16.59 -7.21
N ARG A 89 4.95 16.45 -5.89
CA ARG A 89 6.02 15.99 -5.00
C ARG A 89 6.47 14.60 -5.44
N ILE A 90 7.77 14.37 -5.32
CA ILE A 90 8.39 13.07 -5.57
C ILE A 90 9.05 12.56 -4.29
N GLY A 91 9.27 11.26 -4.21
CA GLY A 91 9.88 10.58 -3.07
C GLY A 91 10.12 9.11 -3.36
N HIS A 92 10.35 8.33 -2.30
CA HIS A 92 10.64 6.90 -2.40
C HIS A 92 10.20 6.18 -1.11
N ILE A 93 10.32 4.86 -1.10
CA ILE A 93 9.96 4.02 0.05
C ILE A 93 11.23 3.52 0.74
N HIS A 94 11.28 3.55 2.07
CA HIS A 94 12.19 2.69 2.84
C HIS A 94 11.44 1.46 3.31
N VAL A 95 12.06 0.29 3.19
CA VAL A 95 11.44 -0.97 3.59
C VAL A 95 12.26 -1.63 4.69
N ILE A 96 11.60 -1.91 5.81
CA ILE A 96 12.16 -2.59 6.98
C ILE A 96 11.39 -3.90 7.17
N VAL A 97 12.11 -5.01 7.25
CA VAL A 97 11.55 -6.34 7.54
C VAL A 97 11.93 -6.72 8.96
N ASP A 98 10.96 -7.17 9.77
CA ASP A 98 11.16 -7.68 11.13
C ASP A 98 12.01 -6.78 12.06
N ASP A 99 11.83 -5.46 11.96
CA ASP A 99 12.62 -4.43 12.67
C ASP A 99 14.14 -4.58 12.51
N ASN A 100 14.61 -5.16 11.41
CA ASN A 100 16.04 -5.33 11.19
C ASN A 100 16.74 -3.96 11.14
N PRO A 101 17.93 -3.78 11.75
CA PRO A 101 18.69 -2.54 11.64
C PRO A 101 19.04 -2.14 10.20
N TRP A 102 19.13 -3.10 9.27
CA TRP A 102 19.27 -2.80 7.84
C TRP A 102 17.90 -2.64 7.18
N HIS A 103 17.86 -1.75 6.20
CA HIS A 103 16.71 -1.51 5.33
C HIS A 103 17.22 -1.04 3.97
N TRP A 104 16.34 -1.03 2.98
CA TRP A 104 16.67 -0.51 1.64
C TRP A 104 15.70 0.57 1.22
N ALA A 105 16.14 1.39 0.27
CA ALA A 105 15.30 2.32 -0.46
C ALA A 105 14.76 1.63 -1.74
N ASP A 106 13.45 1.68 -1.94
CA ASP A 106 12.78 1.32 -3.18
C ASP A 106 12.20 2.59 -3.82
N ALA A 107 12.55 2.81 -5.09
CA ALA A 107 12.06 3.93 -5.89
C ALA A 107 11.37 3.43 -7.17
N SER A 108 10.88 2.19 -7.17
CA SER A 108 10.29 1.55 -8.35
C SER A 108 8.82 1.94 -8.55
N GLY A 109 8.11 2.21 -7.46
CA GLY A 109 6.65 2.37 -7.49
C GLY A 109 5.90 1.04 -7.63
N GLU A 110 6.62 -0.08 -7.65
CA GLU A 110 6.08 -1.43 -7.81
C GLU A 110 5.78 -2.09 -6.45
N PRO A 111 4.96 -3.16 -6.42
CA PRO A 111 4.72 -3.91 -5.19
C PRO A 111 6.01 -4.40 -4.54
N ILE A 112 6.04 -4.39 -3.20
CA ILE A 112 7.15 -5.00 -2.45
C ILE A 112 6.99 -6.51 -2.48
N ILE A 113 7.97 -7.20 -3.05
CA ILE A 113 7.99 -8.66 -3.16
C ILE A 113 9.12 -9.22 -2.29
N LEU A 114 8.78 -10.07 -1.33
CA LEU A 114 9.72 -10.77 -0.47
C LEU A 114 9.54 -12.27 -0.65
N VAL A 115 10.64 -12.98 -0.90
CA VAL A 115 10.67 -14.44 -1.06
C VAL A 115 11.75 -14.99 -0.13
N GLY A 116 11.50 -16.16 0.46
CA GLY A 116 12.45 -16.83 1.33
C GLY A 116 12.35 -16.43 2.81
N LEU A 117 11.29 -15.74 3.21
CA LEU A 117 10.98 -15.58 4.63
C LEU A 117 10.64 -16.96 5.23
N PRO A 118 11.18 -17.32 6.41
CA PRO A 118 10.81 -18.54 7.11
C PRO A 118 9.30 -18.63 7.36
N ALA A 119 8.80 -19.84 7.63
CA ALA A 119 7.44 -19.96 8.16
C ALA A 119 7.38 -19.35 9.57
N GLY A 120 6.39 -18.49 9.84
CA GLY A 120 6.31 -17.76 11.09
C GLY A 120 5.59 -16.42 10.97
N HIS A 121 5.49 -15.72 12.10
CA HIS A 121 5.01 -14.34 12.15
C HIS A 121 6.12 -13.41 11.68
N HIS A 122 5.74 -12.47 10.82
CA HIS A 122 6.61 -11.46 10.24
C HIS A 122 5.90 -10.11 10.23
N LYS A 123 6.71 -9.06 10.12
CA LYS A 123 6.20 -7.72 9.86
C LYS A 123 7.07 -6.97 8.87
N VAL A 124 6.41 -6.08 8.14
CA VAL A 124 7.06 -5.20 7.18
C VAL A 124 6.59 -3.78 7.45
N THR A 125 7.55 -2.87 7.62
CA THR A 125 7.30 -1.43 7.72
C THR A 125 7.75 -0.75 6.43
N LEU A 126 6.81 -0.09 5.75
CA LEU A 126 7.09 0.82 4.66
C LEU A 126 7.06 2.25 5.20
N ILE A 127 8.08 3.03 4.85
CA ILE A 127 8.19 4.44 5.19
C ILE A 127 8.21 5.21 3.87
N LEU A 128 7.23 6.08 3.67
CA LEU A 128 7.28 7.05 2.58
C LEU A 128 8.28 8.14 2.97
N ALA A 129 9.30 8.36 2.14
CA ALA A 129 10.36 9.32 2.39
C ALA A 129 10.45 10.37 1.28
N ASP A 130 10.83 11.59 1.64
CA ASP A 130 11.13 12.65 0.68
C ASP A 130 12.46 12.37 -0.07
N PRO A 131 12.79 13.14 -1.11
CA PRO A 131 14.02 12.97 -1.89
C PRO A 131 15.32 13.18 -1.09
N THR A 132 15.23 13.67 0.15
CA THR A 132 16.35 13.84 1.08
C THR A 132 16.40 12.75 2.16
N HIS A 133 15.64 11.66 1.97
CA HIS A 133 15.53 10.50 2.87
C HIS A 133 14.82 10.82 4.21
N LYS A 134 14.09 11.94 4.30
CA LYS A 134 13.32 12.24 5.51
C LYS A 134 11.99 11.50 5.47
N PRO A 135 11.61 10.79 6.55
CA PRO A 135 10.30 10.15 6.66
C PRO A 135 9.15 11.17 6.57
N VAL A 136 8.10 10.81 5.84
CA VAL A 136 6.89 11.60 5.62
C VAL A 136 5.66 10.89 6.21
N ASP A 137 5.49 9.60 5.92
CA ASP A 137 4.45 8.75 6.50
C ASP A 137 4.98 7.32 6.66
N ARG A 138 4.32 6.48 7.46
CA ARG A 138 4.72 5.09 7.69
C ARG A 138 3.53 4.17 7.88
N LYS A 139 3.68 2.92 7.46
CA LYS A 139 2.74 1.83 7.73
C LYS A 139 3.50 0.56 8.03
N THR A 140 3.07 -0.12 9.09
CA THR A 140 3.54 -1.46 9.44
C THR A 140 2.39 -2.42 9.24
N ILE A 141 2.66 -3.51 8.54
CA ILE A 141 1.75 -4.64 8.41
C ILE A 141 2.39 -5.86 9.06
N GLU A 142 1.54 -6.68 9.68
CA GLU A 142 1.93 -7.96 10.27
C GLU A 142 1.21 -9.07 9.53
N PHE A 143 1.89 -10.20 9.34
CA PHE A 143 1.33 -11.36 8.67
C PHE A 143 2.02 -12.64 9.13
N THR A 144 1.45 -13.78 8.80
CA THR A 144 2.05 -15.09 9.06
C THR A 144 2.33 -15.78 7.74
N VAL A 145 3.59 -16.16 7.53
CA VAL A 145 4.00 -17.03 6.44
C VAL A 145 3.71 -18.47 6.85
N PRO A 146 2.83 -19.20 6.13
CA PRO A 146 2.52 -20.58 6.47
C PRO A 146 3.70 -21.52 6.20
N PRO A 147 3.69 -22.74 6.77
CA PRO A 147 4.62 -23.79 6.36
C PRO A 147 4.57 -24.00 4.84
N HIS A 148 5.73 -23.97 4.20
CA HIS A 148 5.89 -24.12 2.76
C HIS A 148 7.16 -24.95 2.48
N ALA A 149 7.26 -25.50 1.26
CA ALA A 149 8.48 -26.18 0.85
C ALA A 149 9.65 -25.18 0.86
N ALA A 150 10.83 -25.63 1.28
CA ALA A 150 12.02 -24.79 1.24
C ALA A 150 12.23 -24.27 -0.19
N ILE A 151 12.36 -22.95 -0.33
CA ILE A 151 12.67 -22.33 -1.61
C ILE A 151 14.17 -22.56 -1.84
N MET A 152 14.50 -23.45 -2.79
CA MET A 152 15.87 -23.63 -3.25
C MET A 152 16.12 -22.63 -4.39
N HIS A 153 17.12 -21.77 -4.22
CA HIS A 153 17.62 -20.85 -5.24
C HIS A 153 18.80 -21.46 -5.99
#